data_AF-A0A6A7RXV4-F1
#
_entry.id   AF-A0A6A7RXV4-F1
#
_cell.length_a   1.000
_cell.length_b   1.000
_cell.length_c   1.000
_cell.angle_alpha   90.00
_cell.angle_beta   90.00
_cell.angle_gamma   90.00
#
_symmetry.space_group_name_H-M   'P 1'
#
loop_
_entity.id
_entity.type
_entity.pdbx_description
1 polymer ?
#
loop_
_entity_poly.entity_id
_entity_poly.type
_entity_poly.pdbx_seq_one_letter_code
_entity_poly.pdbx_strand_id
1 'polypeptide(L)'
;LGPLQPPAATAKGEPLRFDQSPFVEGKPIDAGLADEAYVYVPQACLSSVCRVHVAFHGCRQAAAQIDRRFVDGAGYNRWADSNRIIVLYPQVQPRYGLASGSWQWLNNPFGCWDWWGYTGSDYATQGGVQIKAVRAMLERLAAPRQH
;
A
#
# COMPACT_ATOMS: atom_id res chain seq x y z
N LEU A 1 9.15 0.04 17.19
CA LEU A 1 10.02 0.86 16.31
C LEU A 1 11.33 1.32 16.98
N GLY A 2 11.61 0.99 18.26
CA GLY A 2 12.80 1.52 18.96
C GLY A 2 12.76 3.04 19.11
N PRO A 3 13.76 3.68 19.75
CA PRO A 3 13.86 5.13 19.73
C PRO A 3 14.08 5.62 18.29
N LEU A 4 13.25 6.55 17.84
CA LEU A 4 13.35 7.15 16.50
C LEU A 4 14.22 8.42 16.55
N GLN A 5 15.00 8.63 15.50
CA GLN A 5 15.62 9.92 15.21
C GLN A 5 14.54 10.92 14.76
N PRO A 6 14.71 12.23 15.04
CA PRO A 6 13.82 13.26 14.51
C PRO A 6 13.64 13.16 12.98
N PRO A 7 12.48 13.55 12.45
CA PRO A 7 12.23 13.50 11.01
C PRO A 7 13.20 14.43 10.29
N ALA A 8 13.60 14.04 9.08
CA ALA A 8 14.38 14.91 8.22
C ALA A 8 13.59 16.20 7.91
N ALA A 9 14.29 17.31 7.66
CA ALA A 9 13.65 18.56 7.27
C ALA A 9 12.79 18.35 6.00
N THR A 10 13.35 17.64 5.02
CA THR A 10 12.68 17.20 3.80
C THR A 10 12.99 15.72 3.55
N ALA A 11 12.06 15.01 2.93
CA ALA A 11 12.28 13.63 2.49
C ALA A 11 13.20 13.68 1.26
N LYS A 12 14.29 12.90 1.25
CA LYS A 12 15.26 12.94 0.14
C LYS A 12 15.00 11.92 -0.96
N GLY A 13 14.35 10.80 -0.64
CA GLY A 13 13.85 9.85 -1.63
C GLY A 13 12.59 10.34 -2.37
N GLU A 14 12.26 9.69 -3.48
CA GLU A 14 10.98 9.84 -4.18
C GLU A 14 10.18 8.54 -4.05
N PRO A 15 8.86 8.62 -3.74
CA PRO A 15 7.97 7.47 -3.84
C PRO A 15 7.96 6.87 -5.25
N LEU A 16 8.25 5.58 -5.34
CA LEU A 16 8.21 4.80 -6.56
C LEU A 16 6.81 4.21 -6.72
N ARG A 17 6.24 4.34 -7.93
CA ARG A 17 5.04 3.58 -8.31
C ARG A 17 5.42 2.17 -8.76
N PHE A 18 4.63 1.18 -8.37
CA PHE A 18 4.76 -0.19 -8.86
C PHE A 18 3.40 -0.84 -9.12
N ASP A 19 3.39 -1.89 -9.95
CA ASP A 19 2.22 -2.72 -10.21
C ASP A 19 1.93 -3.63 -9.01
N GLN A 20 0.77 -3.45 -8.37
CA GLN A 20 0.36 -4.25 -7.23
C GLN A 20 -0.40 -5.54 -7.62
N SER A 21 -0.69 -5.73 -8.91
CA SER A 21 -1.41 -6.90 -9.42
C SER A 21 -0.77 -8.24 -9.10
N PRO A 22 0.57 -8.41 -9.20
CA PRO A 22 1.23 -9.68 -8.90
C PRO A 22 1.08 -10.15 -7.44
N PHE A 23 0.59 -9.29 -6.55
CA PHE A 23 0.44 -9.61 -5.13
C PHE A 23 -0.99 -10.06 -4.77
N VAL A 24 -1.93 -10.05 -5.72
CA VAL A 24 -3.32 -10.45 -5.49
C VAL A 24 -3.57 -11.83 -6.08
N GLU A 25 -4.20 -12.72 -5.31
CA GLU A 25 -4.77 -13.96 -5.87
C GLU A 25 -5.96 -13.59 -6.78
N GLY A 26 -5.80 -13.73 -8.10
CA GLY A 26 -6.82 -13.33 -9.07
C GLY A 26 -6.62 -11.89 -9.57
N LYS A 27 -7.72 -11.15 -9.78
CA LYS A 27 -7.64 -9.77 -10.30
C LYS A 27 -7.70 -8.76 -9.15
N PRO A 28 -6.88 -7.70 -9.17
CA PRO A 28 -6.93 -6.64 -8.15
C PRO A 28 -8.32 -6.03 -8.01
N ILE A 29 -8.98 -5.82 -9.15
CA ILE A 29 -10.36 -5.34 -9.16
C ILE A 29 -11.27 -6.29 -8.36
N ASP A 30 -11.18 -7.61 -8.43
CA ASP A 30 -12.05 -8.46 -7.61
C ASP A 30 -11.76 -8.31 -6.10
N ALA A 31 -10.52 -7.98 -5.72
CA ALA A 31 -10.14 -7.66 -4.33
C ALA A 31 -10.43 -6.20 -3.89
N GLY A 32 -11.03 -5.37 -4.75
CA GLY A 32 -11.24 -3.94 -4.49
C GLY A 32 -9.93 -3.14 -4.43
N LEU A 33 -8.87 -3.68 -4.99
CA LEU A 33 -7.52 -3.12 -5.04
C LEU A 33 -7.31 -2.42 -6.40
N ALA A 34 -6.49 -1.37 -6.40
CA ALA A 34 -6.03 -0.73 -7.65
C ALA A 34 -5.00 -1.61 -8.38
N ASP A 35 -4.59 -1.23 -9.59
CA ASP A 35 -3.46 -1.90 -10.26
C ASP A 35 -2.12 -1.32 -9.78
N GLU A 36 -2.08 -0.08 -9.28
CA GLU A 36 -0.86 0.59 -8.84
C GLU A 36 -0.79 0.77 -7.30
N ALA A 37 0.43 0.72 -6.77
CA ALA A 37 0.78 1.09 -5.41
C ALA A 37 2.04 1.97 -5.38
N TYR A 38 2.37 2.51 -4.20
CA TYR A 38 3.57 3.31 -4.01
C TYR A 38 4.47 2.75 -2.91
N VAL A 39 5.77 2.96 -3.05
CA VAL A 39 6.76 2.65 -2.03
C VAL A 39 7.79 3.77 -1.92
N TYR A 40 8.00 4.28 -0.71
CA TYR A 40 9.10 5.19 -0.40
C TYR A 40 10.29 4.40 0.10
N VAL A 41 11.43 4.50 -0.60
CA VAL A 41 12.68 3.82 -0.23
C VAL A 41 13.73 4.88 0.12
N PRO A 42 14.11 5.02 1.40
CA PRO A 42 15.24 5.86 1.79
C PRO A 42 16.54 5.44 1.07
N GLN A 43 17.40 6.40 0.72
CA GLN A 43 18.69 6.11 0.07
C GLN A 43 19.55 5.11 0.87
N ALA A 44 19.53 5.21 2.19
CA ALA A 44 20.24 4.29 3.07
C ALA A 44 19.79 2.81 2.90
N CYS A 45 18.55 2.57 2.47
CA CYS A 45 18.00 1.22 2.26
C CYS A 45 18.50 0.54 0.97
N LEU A 46 19.20 1.27 0.10
CA LEU A 46 19.81 0.68 -1.10
C LEU A 46 21.04 -0.17 -0.76
N SER A 47 21.72 0.14 0.34
CA SER A 47 22.94 -0.56 0.77
C SER A 47 22.84 -1.20 2.16
N SER A 48 21.81 -0.87 2.95
CA SER A 48 21.66 -1.33 4.33
C SER A 48 20.37 -2.12 4.57
N VAL A 49 20.34 -2.88 5.67
CA VAL A 49 19.10 -3.47 6.18
C VAL A 49 18.17 -2.37 6.68
N CYS A 50 16.90 -2.43 6.27
CA CYS A 50 15.85 -1.51 6.65
C CYS A 50 14.63 -2.23 7.23
N ARG A 51 13.84 -1.48 8.00
CA ARG A 51 12.51 -1.91 8.44
C ARG A 51 11.48 -1.50 7.40
N VAL A 52 10.29 -2.10 7.46
CA VAL A 52 9.15 -1.72 6.62
C VAL A 52 8.01 -1.22 7.50
N HIS A 53 7.33 -0.16 7.07
CA HIS A 53 6.07 0.30 7.62
C HIS A 53 5.03 0.36 6.49
N VAL A 54 3.82 -0.13 6.74
CA VAL A 54 2.70 0.01 5.80
C VAL A 54 1.84 1.16 6.27
N ALA A 55 1.63 2.15 5.40
CA ALA A 55 0.77 3.29 5.65
C ALA A 55 -0.50 3.16 4.80
N PHE A 56 -1.61 2.85 5.46
CA PHE A 56 -2.93 2.74 4.85
C PHE A 56 -3.60 4.11 4.77
N HIS A 57 -4.00 4.53 3.57
CA HIS A 57 -4.83 5.70 3.39
C HIS A 57 -6.27 5.45 3.88
N GLY A 58 -7.02 6.50 4.21
CA GLY A 58 -8.44 6.39 4.54
C GLY A 58 -9.36 6.36 3.31
N CYS A 59 -10.66 6.26 3.54
CA CYS A 59 -11.65 6.44 2.48
C CYS A 59 -11.48 7.82 1.82
N ARG A 60 -11.68 7.90 0.51
CA ARG A 60 -11.51 9.10 -0.33
C ARG A 60 -10.06 9.59 -0.42
N GLN A 61 -9.11 8.75 -0.01
CA GLN A 61 -7.69 9.08 -0.03
C GLN A 61 -6.84 8.13 -0.88
N ALA A 62 -7.48 7.29 -1.69
CA ALA A 62 -6.78 6.50 -2.71
C ALA A 62 -6.17 7.41 -3.77
N ALA A 63 -5.11 6.96 -4.43
CA ALA A 63 -4.44 7.71 -5.49
C ALA A 63 -5.38 8.06 -6.65
N ALA A 64 -6.33 7.17 -6.98
CA ALA A 64 -7.38 7.44 -7.97
C ALA A 64 -8.29 8.64 -7.62
N GLN A 65 -8.22 9.17 -6.40
CA GLN A 65 -9.09 10.25 -5.92
C GLN A 65 -8.32 11.52 -5.54
N ILE A 66 -7.09 11.38 -5.02
CA ILE A 66 -6.30 12.53 -4.53
C ILE A 66 -4.84 12.50 -5.00
N ASP A 67 -4.55 11.72 -6.05
CA ASP A 67 -3.20 11.45 -6.53
C ASP A 67 -2.28 11.01 -5.37
N ARG A 68 -1.03 11.45 -5.37
CA ARG A 68 -0.05 11.13 -4.32
C ARG A 68 -0.19 11.96 -3.05
N ARG A 69 -1.27 12.73 -2.85
CA ARG A 69 -1.37 13.64 -1.68
C ARG A 69 -1.20 12.93 -0.34
N PHE A 70 -1.72 11.71 -0.18
CA PHE A 70 -1.47 10.91 1.03
C PHE A 70 -0.02 10.40 1.10
N VAL A 71 0.49 9.85 -0.01
CA VAL A 71 1.85 9.31 -0.14
C VAL A 71 2.92 10.36 0.17
N ASP A 72 2.75 11.59 -0.32
CA ASP A 72 3.72 12.67 -0.18
C ASP A 72 3.48 13.51 1.09
N GLY A 73 2.21 13.73 1.45
CA GLY A 73 1.79 14.74 2.43
C GLY A 73 1.51 14.22 3.84
N ALA A 74 1.36 12.90 4.05
CA ALA A 74 1.02 12.35 5.36
C ALA A 74 2.20 12.38 6.37
N GLY A 75 3.39 12.79 5.94
CA GLY A 75 4.55 13.05 6.81
C GLY A 75 5.43 11.84 7.11
N TYR A 76 5.02 10.63 6.73
CA TYR A 76 5.79 9.40 6.96
C TYR A 76 7.18 9.42 6.31
N ASN A 77 7.30 9.94 5.08
CA ASN A 77 8.55 9.88 4.31
C ASN A 77 9.72 10.58 5.01
N ARG A 78 9.47 11.69 5.72
CA ARG A 78 10.52 12.41 6.48
C ARG A 78 11.01 11.62 7.68
N TRP A 79 10.12 10.90 8.35
CA TRP A 79 10.50 9.98 9.43
C TRP A 79 11.26 8.78 8.88
N ALA A 80 10.80 8.24 7.76
CA ALA A 80 11.41 7.10 7.10
C ALA A 80 12.87 7.36 6.69
N ASP A 81 13.14 8.55 6.15
CA ASP A 81 14.46 8.94 5.67
C ASP A 81 15.52 8.95 6.79
N SER A 82 15.19 9.51 7.96
CA SER A 82 16.09 9.54 9.13
C SER A 82 16.20 8.21 9.88
N ASN A 83 15.31 7.25 9.60
CA ASN A 83 15.15 6.05 10.44
C ASN A 83 15.32 4.73 9.72
N ARG A 84 15.74 4.71 8.44
CA ARG A 84 15.91 3.47 7.66
C ARG A 84 14.62 2.63 7.62
N ILE A 85 13.52 3.29 7.29
CA ILE A 85 12.20 2.66 7.18
C ILE A 85 11.73 2.82 5.74
N ILE A 86 11.48 1.71 5.04
CA ILE A 86 10.74 1.70 3.78
C ILE A 86 9.26 1.91 4.13
N VAL A 87 8.57 2.80 3.41
CA VAL A 87 7.12 2.99 3.59
C VAL A 87 6.37 2.44 2.39
N LEU A 88 5.53 1.44 2.62
CA LEU A 88 4.66 0.85 1.62
C LEU A 88 3.28 1.53 1.69
N TYR A 89 2.74 1.93 0.55
CA TYR A 89 1.42 2.56 0.40
C TYR A 89 0.56 1.79 -0.62
N PRO A 90 -0.01 0.64 -0.20
CA PRO A 90 -0.96 -0.10 -1.04
C PRO A 90 -2.18 0.77 -1.37
N GLN A 91 -2.84 0.52 -2.49
CA GLN A 91 -4.00 1.33 -2.92
C GLN A 91 -5.24 0.48 -3.15
N VAL A 92 -6.40 1.01 -2.76
CA VAL A 92 -7.71 0.47 -3.14
C VAL A 92 -8.27 1.19 -4.36
N GLN A 93 -9.21 0.55 -5.04
CA GLN A 93 -9.92 1.12 -6.19
C GLN A 93 -11.36 1.46 -5.81
N PRO A 94 -11.78 2.75 -5.85
CA PRO A 94 -13.19 3.12 -5.69
C PRO A 94 -14.07 2.42 -6.73
N ARG A 95 -15.19 1.86 -6.26
CA ARG A 95 -16.07 0.98 -7.04
C ARG A 95 -17.53 1.18 -6.70
N TYR A 96 -18.37 1.23 -7.71
CA TYR A 96 -19.81 1.28 -7.53
C TYR A 96 -20.48 0.41 -8.60
N GLY A 97 -20.77 -0.83 -8.22
CA GLY A 97 -21.37 -1.84 -9.09
C GLY A 97 -20.35 -2.68 -9.85
N LEU A 98 -20.72 -3.07 -11.07
CA LEU A 98 -19.85 -3.81 -11.97
C LEU A 98 -18.71 -2.94 -12.47
N ALA A 99 -17.57 -3.56 -12.76
CA ALA A 99 -16.41 -2.89 -13.34
C ALA A 99 -15.87 -3.71 -14.51
N SER A 100 -15.23 -3.05 -15.46
CA SER A 100 -14.53 -3.76 -16.54
C SER A 100 -13.55 -4.77 -15.95
N GLY A 101 -13.64 -6.02 -16.39
CA GLY A 101 -12.81 -7.11 -15.89
C GLY A 101 -13.30 -7.78 -14.59
N SER A 102 -14.37 -7.30 -13.96
CA SER A 102 -14.99 -7.88 -12.76
C SER A 102 -16.49 -8.14 -12.97
N TRP A 103 -16.93 -9.38 -12.71
CA TRP A 103 -18.35 -9.73 -12.66
C TRP A 103 -18.94 -9.59 -11.24
N GLN A 104 -18.12 -9.17 -10.28
CA GLN A 104 -18.54 -9.01 -8.89
C GLN A 104 -19.12 -7.61 -8.69
N TRP A 105 -20.37 -7.57 -8.24
CA TRP A 105 -20.98 -6.32 -7.80
C TRP A 105 -20.34 -5.88 -6.48
N LEU A 106 -19.74 -4.69 -6.46
CA LEU A 106 -19.05 -4.16 -5.29
C LEU A 106 -19.47 -2.71 -5.04
N ASN A 107 -19.90 -2.41 -3.82
CA ASN A 107 -20.33 -1.07 -3.41
C ASN A 107 -19.33 -0.45 -2.43
N ASN A 108 -18.27 0.16 -2.96
CA ASN A 108 -17.24 0.89 -2.22
C ASN A 108 -16.87 2.19 -2.97
N PRO A 109 -17.83 3.12 -3.16
CA PRO A 109 -17.62 4.32 -3.99
C PRO A 109 -16.59 5.28 -3.38
N PHE A 110 -16.29 5.12 -2.09
CA PHE A 110 -15.32 5.93 -1.39
C PHE A 110 -13.92 5.32 -1.37
N GLY A 111 -13.68 4.14 -1.93
CA GLY A 111 -12.34 3.54 -1.90
C GLY A 111 -11.81 3.39 -0.48
N CYS A 112 -12.59 2.71 0.37
CA CYS A 112 -12.17 2.29 1.70
C CYS A 112 -11.45 0.93 1.62
N TRP A 113 -10.62 0.63 2.63
CA TRP A 113 -10.19 -0.74 2.90
C TRP A 113 -11.38 -1.61 3.33
N ASP A 114 -11.31 -2.91 3.12
CA ASP A 114 -12.41 -3.80 3.49
C ASP A 114 -12.49 -3.99 5.00
N TRP A 115 -13.42 -3.27 5.63
CA TRP A 115 -13.75 -3.39 7.05
C TRP A 115 -15.19 -3.85 7.29
N TRP A 116 -15.95 -4.15 6.24
CA TRP A 116 -17.34 -4.60 6.33
C TRP A 116 -17.66 -5.87 5.52
N GLY A 117 -16.66 -6.51 4.91
CA GLY A 117 -16.77 -7.79 4.23
C GLY A 117 -17.14 -7.72 2.75
N TYR A 118 -16.85 -6.62 2.06
CA TYR A 118 -17.18 -6.53 0.62
C TYR A 118 -16.34 -7.45 -0.26
N THR A 119 -15.23 -7.98 0.25
CA THR A 119 -14.39 -8.98 -0.42
C THR A 119 -14.60 -10.41 0.09
N GLY A 120 -15.58 -10.64 0.96
CA GLY A 120 -15.94 -11.95 1.50
C GLY A 120 -15.86 -12.03 3.03
N SER A 121 -16.25 -13.18 3.59
CA SER A 121 -16.36 -13.40 5.04
C SER A 121 -15.03 -13.30 5.78
N ASP A 122 -13.92 -13.58 5.10
CA ASP A 122 -12.59 -13.67 5.71
C ASP A 122 -11.89 -12.31 5.81
N TYR A 123 -12.56 -11.21 5.43
CA TYR A 123 -11.97 -9.87 5.27
C TYR A 123 -11.13 -9.38 6.47
N ALA A 124 -11.53 -9.72 7.69
CA ALA A 124 -10.86 -9.32 8.93
C ALA A 124 -9.83 -10.34 9.44
N THR A 125 -9.63 -11.44 8.72
CA THR A 125 -8.74 -12.55 9.11
C THR A 125 -7.46 -12.58 8.28
N GLN A 126 -6.50 -13.42 8.65
CA GLN A 126 -5.31 -13.68 7.82
C GLN A 126 -5.66 -14.24 6.42
N GLY A 127 -6.87 -14.78 6.23
CA GLY A 127 -7.38 -15.27 4.95
C GLY A 127 -7.93 -14.17 4.03
N GLY A 128 -8.18 -12.97 4.53
CA GLY A 128 -8.77 -11.87 3.75
C GLY A 128 -7.90 -11.46 2.57
N VAL A 129 -8.52 -11.28 1.39
CA VAL A 129 -7.79 -11.07 0.13
C VAL A 129 -6.91 -9.81 0.14
N GLN A 130 -7.38 -8.72 0.77
CA GLN A 130 -6.58 -7.49 0.91
C GLN A 130 -5.42 -7.67 1.89
N ILE A 131 -5.64 -8.39 3.00
CA ILE A 131 -4.59 -8.68 3.99
C ILE A 131 -3.51 -9.56 3.36
N LYS A 132 -3.90 -10.61 2.63
CA LYS A 132 -2.97 -11.47 1.88
C LYS A 132 -2.16 -10.67 0.87
N ALA A 133 -2.79 -9.77 0.12
CA ALA A 133 -2.09 -8.97 -0.88
C ALA A 133 -1.01 -8.06 -0.27
N VAL A 134 -1.34 -7.36 0.81
CA VAL A 134 -0.36 -6.52 1.52
C VAL A 134 0.74 -7.37 2.14
N ARG A 135 0.41 -8.55 2.67
CA ARG A 135 1.41 -9.51 3.17
C ARG A 135 2.38 -9.95 2.07
N ALA A 136 1.89 -10.26 0.87
CA ALA A 136 2.75 -10.65 -0.25
C ALA A 136 3.68 -9.50 -0.69
N MET A 137 3.21 -8.24 -0.66
CA MET A 137 4.08 -7.06 -0.88
C MET A 137 5.16 -6.95 0.20
N LEU A 138 4.81 -7.18 1.47
CA LEU A 138 5.76 -7.20 2.58
C LEU A 138 6.80 -8.30 2.42
N GLU A 139 6.39 -9.51 2.04
CA GLU A 139 7.29 -10.64 1.76
C GLU A 139 8.26 -10.31 0.63
N ARG A 140 7.79 -9.63 -0.42
CA ARG A 140 8.66 -9.16 -1.53
C ARG A 140 9.69 -8.12 -1.09
N LEU A 141 9.35 -7.23 -0.17
CA LEU A 141 10.27 -6.25 0.40
C LEU A 141 11.26 -6.87 1.40
N ALA A 142 10.85 -7.94 2.08
CA ALA A 142 11.69 -8.68 3.03
C ALA A 142 12.60 -9.72 2.35
N ALA A 143 12.31 -10.10 1.10
CA ALA A 143 13.10 -11.04 0.33
C ALA A 143 14.54 -10.53 0.10
N PRO A 144 15.53 -11.42 0.00
CA PRO A 144 16.89 -11.06 -0.39
C PRO A 144 16.89 -10.28 -1.72
N ARG A 145 17.79 -9.30 -1.85
CA ARG A 145 18.00 -8.61 -3.13
C ARG A 145 18.45 -9.64 -4.17
N GLN A 146 17.70 -9.75 -5.26
CA GLN A 146 18.12 -10.51 -6.43
C GLN A 146 19.20 -9.68 -7.14
N HIS A 147 20.37 -10.28 -7.34
CA HIS A 147 21.51 -9.70 -8.04
C HIS A 147 21.43 -9.98 -9.54
#